data_AF-A0AAD6TJJ8-F1
#
_entry.id   AF-A0AAD6TJJ8-F1
#
_cell.length_a   1.000
_cell.length_b   1.000
_cell.length_c   1.000
_cell.angle_alpha   90.00
_cell.angle_beta   90.00
_cell.angle_gamma   90.00
#
_symmetry.space_group_name_H-M   'P 1'
#
loop_
_entity.id
_entity.type
_entity.pdbx_description
1 polymer ?
#
loop_
_entity_poly.entity_id
_entity_poly.type
_entity_poly.pdbx_seq_one_letter_code
_entity_poly.pdbx_strand_id
1 'polypeptide(L)'
;MFPALTRLLARAPCRCFSSRSAILNTLPPSYHPRPPLRSFKIDIKPDIPNIPQERDPNNSWNNSVGDVATQPLPGEEISAEDRWRVHSARTIPVLQRVRIPDAYTGRSVRVNSGKFAEAVREFERVLRTNTVRHTWVSTARHEKKGPKRRRIRSEQWRKHFAHQVRKNVQLVHKIRRRGV
;
A
#
# COMPACT_ATOMS: atom_id res chain seq x y z
N MET A 1 7.40 68.09 21.55
CA MET A 1 8.08 67.31 22.61
C MET A 1 7.08 66.27 23.11
N PHE A 2 7.47 64.99 23.08
CA PHE A 2 6.62 63.82 23.33
C PHE A 2 6.03 63.78 24.75
N PRO A 3 4.94 63.01 24.96
CA PRO A 3 5.22 61.68 25.50
C PRO A 3 4.47 60.52 24.81
N ALA A 4 5.17 59.39 24.84
CA ALA A 4 4.83 58.07 24.36
C ALA A 4 3.49 57.52 24.88
N LEU A 5 2.70 56.94 23.96
CA LEU A 5 1.65 55.99 24.30
C LEU A 5 2.19 54.57 24.16
N THR A 6 2.57 53.98 25.29
CA THR A 6 2.82 52.56 25.46
C THR A 6 1.53 51.77 25.29
N ARG A 7 1.36 51.09 24.14
CA ARG A 7 0.32 50.07 23.97
C ARG A 7 0.69 48.82 24.76
N LEU A 8 0.12 48.69 25.96
CA LEU A 8 0.06 47.46 26.73
C LEU A 8 -0.61 46.35 25.90
N LEU A 9 0.14 45.29 25.64
CA LEU A 9 -0.33 44.02 25.11
C LEU A 9 -1.22 43.34 26.15
N ALA A 10 -2.55 43.45 26.01
CA ALA A 10 -3.48 42.60 26.73
C ALA A 10 -3.42 41.18 26.15
N ARG A 11 -2.58 40.35 26.76
CA ARG A 11 -2.49 38.91 26.51
C ARG A 11 -3.69 38.25 27.19
N ALA A 12 -4.66 37.76 26.41
CA ALA A 12 -5.79 37.02 26.94
C ALA A 12 -5.31 35.77 27.73
N PRO A 13 -5.84 35.49 28.93
CA PRO A 13 -5.47 34.29 29.66
C PRO A 13 -6.09 33.05 29.01
N CYS A 14 -5.23 32.12 28.62
CA CYS A 14 -5.59 30.77 28.20
C CYS A 14 -6.36 30.07 29.32
N ARG A 15 -7.67 29.87 29.15
CA ARG A 15 -8.47 28.97 29.98
C ARG A 15 -8.21 27.53 29.54
N CYS A 16 -7.19 26.89 30.09
CA CYS A 16 -7.05 25.44 30.05
C CYS A 16 -7.87 24.89 31.22
N PHE A 17 -9.05 24.35 30.90
CA PHE A 17 -9.97 23.72 31.84
C PHE A 17 -9.31 22.49 32.48
N SER A 18 -8.85 22.63 33.73
CA SER A 18 -8.41 21.52 34.57
C SER A 18 -9.62 20.95 35.27
N SER A 19 -10.25 19.93 34.68
CA SER A 19 -11.24 19.12 35.38
C SER A 19 -10.52 18.02 36.16
N ARG A 20 -10.18 18.33 37.41
CA ARG A 20 -10.06 17.32 38.46
C ARG A 20 -11.46 16.78 38.77
N SER A 21 -11.79 15.60 38.27
CA SER A 21 -12.92 14.83 38.79
C SER A 21 -12.38 13.76 39.73
N ALA A 22 -12.84 13.84 40.98
CA ALA A 22 -12.53 12.93 42.05
C ALA A 22 -13.07 11.52 41.77
N ILE A 23 -12.18 10.56 42.00
CA ILE A 23 -12.33 9.17 42.46
C ILE A 23 -13.79 8.74 42.72
N LEU A 24 -14.29 7.86 41.85
CA LEU A 24 -15.29 6.85 42.19
C LEU A 24 -14.57 5.48 42.17
N ASN A 25 -14.68 4.75 43.28
CA ASN A 25 -14.09 3.43 43.48
C ASN A 25 -14.62 2.42 42.46
N THR A 26 -13.93 2.26 41.32
CA THR A 26 -14.06 1.08 40.48
C THR A 26 -13.05 0.04 40.94
N LEU A 27 -13.57 -1.10 41.39
CA LEU A 27 -12.81 -2.32 41.65
C LEU A 27 -11.84 -2.61 40.48
N PRO A 28 -10.61 -3.09 40.75
CA PRO A 28 -9.68 -3.43 39.67
C PRO A 28 -10.29 -4.52 38.79
N PRO A 29 -10.15 -4.44 37.45
CA PRO A 29 -10.61 -5.51 36.57
C PRO A 29 -9.86 -6.80 36.96
N SER A 30 -10.63 -7.86 37.24
CA SER A 30 -10.10 -9.19 37.52
C SER A 30 -9.14 -9.61 36.40
N TYR A 31 -7.88 -9.83 36.77
CA TYR A 31 -6.90 -10.45 35.89
C TYR A 31 -7.36 -11.86 35.57
N HIS A 32 -8.08 -12.03 34.46
CA HIS A 32 -8.23 -13.35 33.87
C HIS A 32 -6.88 -13.74 33.27
N PRO A 33 -6.29 -14.89 33.66
CA PRO A 33 -5.06 -15.36 33.05
C PRO A 33 -5.29 -15.55 31.56
N ARG A 34 -4.43 -14.93 30.75
CA ARG A 34 -4.41 -15.08 29.30
C ARG A 34 -4.24 -16.57 28.99
N PRO A 35 -5.07 -17.18 28.12
CA PRO A 35 -4.83 -18.56 27.71
C PRO A 35 -3.45 -18.65 27.05
N PRO A 36 -2.70 -19.75 27.28
CA PRO A 36 -1.41 -19.94 26.64
C PRO A 36 -1.59 -19.90 25.12
N LEU A 37 -0.69 -19.17 24.44
CA LEU A 37 -0.67 -19.11 23.00
C LEU A 37 -0.57 -20.54 22.46
N ARG A 38 -1.59 -20.99 21.73
CA ARG A 38 -1.53 -22.22 20.93
C ARG A 38 -0.24 -22.17 20.11
N SER A 39 0.64 -23.14 20.31
CA SER A 39 1.81 -23.35 19.48
C SER A 39 1.35 -23.80 18.09
N PHE A 40 1.01 -22.83 17.25
CA PHE A 40 0.88 -23.09 15.82
C PHE A 40 2.28 -23.46 15.32
N LYS A 41 2.53 -24.77 15.19
CA LYS A 41 3.64 -25.27 14.38
C LYS A 41 3.32 -24.87 12.94
N ILE A 42 3.81 -23.71 12.55
CA ILE A 42 3.84 -23.32 11.14
C ILE A 42 5.04 -24.09 10.59
N ASP A 43 4.78 -25.17 9.85
CA ASP A 43 5.79 -25.83 9.03
C ASP A 43 6.16 -24.88 7.88
N ILE A 44 7.00 -23.90 8.20
CA ILE A 44 7.63 -23.03 7.22
C ILE A 44 8.67 -23.89 6.52
N LYS A 45 8.30 -24.51 5.41
CA LYS A 45 9.27 -24.96 4.40
C LYS A 45 10.24 -23.79 4.19
N PRO A 46 11.57 -24.00 4.20
CA PRO A 46 12.50 -22.92 3.97
C PRO A 46 12.25 -22.40 2.55
N ASP A 47 11.54 -21.28 2.45
CA ASP A 47 11.58 -20.43 1.27
C ASP A 47 13.04 -20.00 1.14
N ILE A 48 13.78 -20.75 0.33
CA ILE A 48 15.06 -20.33 -0.20
C ILE A 48 14.79 -18.94 -0.78
N PRO A 49 15.39 -17.87 -0.24
CA PRO A 49 15.21 -16.56 -0.83
C PRO A 49 15.79 -16.69 -2.24
N ASN A 50 14.93 -16.51 -3.24
CA ASN A 50 15.39 -16.34 -4.61
C ASN A 50 16.40 -15.18 -4.56
N ILE A 51 17.68 -15.51 -4.70
CA ILE A 51 18.76 -14.54 -4.81
C ILE A 51 18.28 -13.60 -5.91
N PRO A 52 18.19 -12.28 -5.68
CA PRO A 52 17.95 -11.38 -6.79
C PRO A 52 19.14 -11.59 -7.73
N GLN A 53 18.93 -12.30 -8.84
CA GLN A 53 19.88 -12.27 -9.93
C GLN A 53 20.11 -10.78 -10.21
N GLU A 54 21.39 -10.38 -10.21
CA GLU A 54 21.79 -9.07 -10.69
C GLU A 54 21.01 -8.81 -11.97
N ARG A 55 20.16 -7.79 -11.95
CA ARG A 55 19.52 -7.36 -13.19
C ARG A 55 20.64 -6.73 -13.99
N ASP A 56 21.19 -7.49 -14.92
CA ASP A 56 21.97 -6.94 -16.01
C ASP A 56 21.21 -5.71 -16.54
N PRO A 57 21.81 -4.52 -16.56
CA PRO A 57 21.14 -3.31 -17.04
C PRO A 57 20.73 -3.44 -18.52
N ASN A 58 21.28 -4.43 -19.24
CA ASN A 58 20.93 -4.78 -20.61
C ASN A 58 19.74 -5.73 -20.73
N ASN A 59 19.22 -6.28 -19.62
CA ASN A 59 18.18 -7.32 -19.65
C ASN A 59 16.80 -6.83 -19.15
N SER A 60 16.64 -5.53 -18.92
CA SER A 60 15.39 -4.96 -18.39
C SER A 60 14.27 -4.79 -19.43
N TRP A 61 14.57 -4.97 -20.73
CA TRP A 61 13.60 -4.80 -21.82
C TRP A 61 13.15 -6.11 -22.49
N ASN A 62 13.72 -7.25 -22.12
CA ASN A 62 13.50 -8.52 -22.85
C ASN A 62 12.59 -9.53 -22.14
N ASN A 63 12.19 -9.27 -20.89
CA ASN A 63 11.38 -10.21 -20.11
C ASN A 63 9.93 -9.72 -19.98
N SER A 64 9.22 -9.66 -21.09
CA SER A 64 7.76 -9.81 -21.12
C SER A 64 7.42 -11.03 -21.96
N VAL A 65 6.76 -11.98 -21.31
CA VAL A 65 6.49 -13.32 -21.82
C VAL A 65 5.55 -13.23 -23.01
N GLY A 66 6.00 -13.80 -24.13
CA GLY A 66 5.13 -14.21 -25.22
C GLY A 66 5.47 -13.63 -26.58
N ASP A 67 6.71 -13.76 -27.03
CA ASP A 67 7.01 -14.03 -28.44
C ASP A 67 8.42 -14.61 -28.55
N VAL A 68 8.52 -15.85 -29.04
CA VAL A 68 9.72 -16.26 -29.75
C VAL A 68 9.74 -15.37 -31.00
N ALA A 69 10.37 -14.20 -30.89
CA ALA A 69 10.79 -13.48 -32.06
C ALA A 69 11.82 -14.36 -32.75
N THR A 70 11.35 -15.23 -33.64
CA THR A 70 12.15 -15.67 -34.77
C THR A 70 12.66 -14.36 -35.37
N GLN A 71 13.92 -14.03 -35.09
CA GLN A 71 14.57 -12.90 -35.75
C GLN A 71 14.42 -13.20 -37.24
N PRO A 72 13.70 -12.38 -38.02
CA PRO A 72 13.57 -12.64 -39.44
C PRO A 72 14.99 -12.66 -40.00
N LEU A 73 15.26 -13.65 -40.85
CA LEU A 73 16.55 -13.75 -41.53
C LEU A 73 16.85 -12.40 -42.20
N PRO A 74 18.11 -11.94 -42.19
CA PRO A 74 18.47 -10.63 -42.73
C PRO A 74 18.12 -10.60 -44.23
N GLY A 75 17.08 -9.84 -44.61
CA GLY A 75 16.66 -9.67 -46.01
C GLY A 75 15.16 -9.54 -46.26
N GLU A 76 14.30 -9.84 -45.29
CA GLU A 76 12.84 -9.75 -45.47
C GLU A 76 12.29 -8.49 -44.76
N GLU A 77 12.20 -7.37 -45.49
CA GLU A 77 11.56 -6.15 -44.99
C GLU A 77 10.04 -6.38 -44.89
N ILE A 78 9.59 -6.91 -43.75
CA ILE A 78 8.15 -7.02 -43.47
C ILE A 78 7.59 -5.59 -43.46
N SER A 79 6.70 -5.29 -44.41
CA SER A 79 6.02 -4.00 -44.51
C SER A 79 5.36 -3.63 -43.17
N ALA A 80 5.31 -2.34 -42.88
CA ALA A 80 4.71 -1.84 -41.64
C ALA A 80 3.24 -2.30 -41.52
N GLU A 81 2.53 -2.38 -42.65
CA GLU A 81 1.16 -2.85 -42.76
C GLU A 81 1.02 -4.33 -42.37
N ASP A 82 1.96 -5.18 -42.78
CA ASP A 82 1.92 -6.61 -42.46
C ASP A 82 2.28 -6.88 -41.00
N ARG A 83 3.26 -6.14 -40.44
CA ARG A 83 3.54 -6.15 -38.99
C ARG A 83 2.32 -5.72 -38.18
N TRP A 84 1.67 -4.64 -38.62
CA TRP A 84 0.44 -4.16 -37.98
C TRP A 84 -0.71 -5.17 -38.10
N ARG A 85 -0.87 -5.82 -39.25
CA ARG A 85 -1.90 -6.84 -39.47
C ARG A 85 -1.73 -8.02 -38.53
N VAL A 86 -0.52 -8.56 -38.39
CA VAL A 86 -0.23 -9.67 -37.46
C VAL A 86 -0.45 -9.25 -36.01
N HIS A 87 0.08 -8.08 -35.62
CA HIS A 87 -0.07 -7.57 -34.26
C HIS A 87 -1.54 -7.30 -33.90
N SER A 88 -2.30 -6.65 -34.79
CA SER A 88 -3.72 -6.35 -34.58
C SER A 88 -4.59 -7.62 -34.55
N ALA A 89 -4.37 -8.57 -35.47
CA ALA A 89 -5.07 -9.85 -35.50
C ALA A 89 -4.92 -10.63 -34.17
N ARG A 90 -3.75 -10.52 -33.53
CA ARG A 90 -3.52 -11.12 -32.20
C ARG A 90 -4.10 -10.30 -31.05
N THR A 91 -3.99 -8.98 -31.13
CA THR A 91 -4.31 -8.09 -30.00
C THR A 91 -5.81 -7.85 -29.85
N ILE A 92 -6.53 -7.67 -30.96
CA ILE A 92 -7.98 -7.43 -30.97
C ILE A 92 -8.78 -8.50 -30.19
N PRO A 93 -8.60 -9.82 -30.42
CA PRO A 93 -9.38 -10.82 -29.68
C PRO A 93 -9.04 -10.85 -28.18
N VAL A 94 -7.82 -10.47 -27.78
CA VAL A 94 -7.47 -10.33 -26.36
C VAL A 94 -8.17 -9.12 -25.76
N LEU A 95 -8.13 -7.97 -26.43
CA LEU A 95 -8.79 -6.74 -25.97
C LEU A 95 -10.31 -6.90 -25.88
N GLN A 96 -10.93 -7.63 -26.81
CA GLN A 96 -12.37 -7.92 -26.77
C GLN A 96 -12.79 -8.77 -25.55
N ARG A 97 -11.88 -9.59 -24.99
CA ARG A 97 -12.12 -10.37 -23.78
C ARG A 97 -11.96 -9.55 -22.50
N VAL A 98 -11.18 -8.47 -22.56
CA VAL A 98 -10.96 -7.60 -21.42
C VAL A 98 -12.15 -6.67 -21.27
N ARG A 99 -12.94 -6.87 -20.22
CA ARG A 99 -14.00 -5.92 -19.85
C ARG A 99 -13.35 -4.57 -19.50
N ILE A 100 -13.77 -3.50 -20.17
CA ILE A 100 -13.33 -2.14 -19.87
C ILE A 100 -13.62 -1.86 -18.38
N PRO A 101 -12.64 -1.31 -17.63
CA PRO A 101 -12.86 -1.01 -16.22
C PRO A 101 -13.91 0.08 -16.08
N ASP A 102 -15.02 -0.27 -15.43
CA ASP A 102 -16.10 0.65 -15.05
C ASP A 102 -15.78 1.31 -13.69
N ALA A 103 -16.55 2.33 -13.28
CA ALA A 103 -16.43 3.00 -11.99
C ALA A 103 -16.53 2.06 -10.77
N TYR A 104 -17.16 0.89 -10.96
CA TYR A 104 -17.30 -0.16 -9.96
C TYR A 104 -16.19 -1.20 -10.00
N THR A 105 -15.30 -1.17 -11.01
CA THR A 105 -14.16 -2.08 -11.10
C THR A 105 -13.24 -1.90 -9.89
N GLY A 106 -12.97 -3.00 -9.18
CA GLY A 106 -12.21 -2.96 -7.93
C GLY A 106 -13.00 -2.40 -6.73
N ARG A 107 -14.32 -2.21 -6.86
CA ARG A 107 -15.27 -1.84 -5.79
C ARG A 107 -16.49 -2.75 -5.77
N SER A 108 -16.36 -3.96 -6.33
CA SER A 108 -17.41 -4.97 -6.38
C SER A 108 -16.84 -6.32 -5.96
N VAL A 109 -17.63 -7.10 -5.22
CA VAL A 109 -17.32 -8.48 -4.86
C VAL A 109 -18.56 -9.33 -5.18
N ARG A 110 -18.35 -10.48 -5.83
CA ARG A 110 -19.45 -11.41 -6.11
C ARG A 110 -19.76 -12.20 -4.83
N VAL A 111 -21.05 -12.38 -4.55
CA VAL A 111 -21.50 -13.18 -3.41
C VAL A 111 -21.61 -14.63 -3.86
N ASN A 112 -20.78 -15.51 -3.30
CA ASN A 112 -20.81 -16.94 -3.61
C ASN A 112 -21.71 -17.68 -2.61
N SER A 113 -22.60 -18.53 -3.14
CA SER A 113 -23.34 -19.55 -2.38
C SER A 113 -24.01 -19.05 -1.10
N GLY A 114 -24.63 -17.86 -1.13
CA GLY A 114 -25.34 -17.27 0.01
C GLY A 114 -24.45 -16.79 1.17
N LYS A 115 -23.12 -16.86 1.05
CA LYS A 115 -22.18 -16.42 2.10
C LYS A 115 -21.98 -14.90 2.09
N PHE A 116 -23.04 -14.17 2.39
CA PHE A 116 -23.05 -12.71 2.36
C PHE A 116 -22.02 -12.09 3.31
N ALA A 117 -21.91 -12.60 4.54
CA ALA A 117 -20.99 -12.07 5.54
C ALA A 117 -19.52 -12.15 5.09
N GLU A 118 -19.11 -13.25 4.44
CA GLU A 118 -17.76 -13.39 3.88
C GLU A 118 -17.52 -12.40 2.75
N ALA A 119 -18.49 -12.24 1.85
CA ALA A 119 -18.44 -11.28 0.76
C ALA A 119 -18.31 -9.82 1.26
N VAL A 120 -18.99 -9.46 2.35
CA VAL A 120 -18.86 -8.13 2.98
C VAL A 120 -17.46 -7.92 3.55
N ARG A 121 -16.90 -8.90 4.26
CA ARG A 121 -15.52 -8.81 4.80
C ARG A 121 -14.49 -8.70 3.69
N GLU A 122 -14.69 -9.44 2.61
CA GLU A 122 -13.86 -9.33 1.42
C GLU A 122 -14.00 -7.95 0.76
N PHE A 123 -15.23 -7.44 0.63
CA PHE A 123 -15.48 -6.12 0.08
C PHE A 123 -14.76 -5.02 0.88
N GLU A 124 -14.80 -5.08 2.21
CA GLU A 124 -14.06 -4.16 3.07
C GLU A 124 -12.53 -4.25 2.88
N ARG A 125 -12.01 -5.47 2.73
CA ARG A 125 -10.59 -5.70 2.42
C ARG A 125 -10.23 -5.06 1.08
N VAL A 126 -11.04 -5.27 0.04
CA VAL A 126 -10.85 -4.69 -1.30
C VAL A 126 -10.84 -3.16 -1.24
N LEU A 127 -11.81 -2.54 -0.56
CA LEU A 127 -11.87 -1.09 -0.37
C LEU A 127 -10.64 -0.53 0.36
N ARG A 128 -10.12 -1.27 1.35
CA ARG A 128 -8.92 -0.89 2.11
C ARG A 128 -7.67 -0.98 1.24
N THR A 129 -7.49 -2.07 0.50
CA THR A 129 -6.35 -2.25 -0.42
C THR A 129 -6.32 -1.16 -1.48
N ASN A 130 -7.48 -0.83 -2.05
CA ASN A 130 -7.62 0.22 -3.05
C ASN A 130 -7.64 1.64 -2.45
N THR A 131 -7.53 1.77 -1.12
CA THR A 131 -7.50 3.05 -0.39
C THR A 131 -8.69 3.98 -0.68
N VAL A 132 -9.85 3.43 -1.03
CA VAL A 132 -11.03 4.19 -1.50
C VAL A 132 -11.53 5.17 -0.43
N ARG A 133 -11.63 4.72 0.82
CA ARG A 133 -12.09 5.58 1.93
C ARG A 133 -11.10 6.73 2.21
N HIS A 134 -9.81 6.43 2.22
CA HIS A 134 -8.76 7.42 2.47
C HIS A 134 -8.70 8.48 1.37
N THR A 135 -8.81 8.05 0.11
CA THR A 135 -8.84 8.95 -1.05
C THR A 135 -10.07 9.84 -0.98
N TRP A 136 -11.26 9.29 -0.75
CA TRP A 136 -12.50 10.06 -0.59
C TRP A 136 -12.38 11.19 0.45
N VAL A 137 -11.86 10.88 1.65
CA VAL A 137 -11.62 11.88 2.71
C VAL A 137 -10.59 12.93 2.28
N SER A 138 -9.48 12.49 1.66
CA SER A 138 -8.41 13.41 1.23
C SER A 138 -8.85 14.32 0.08
N THR A 139 -9.76 13.85 -0.79
CA THR A 139 -10.26 14.61 -1.94
C THR A 139 -11.47 15.48 -1.62
N ALA A 140 -12.14 15.24 -0.48
CA ALA A 140 -13.32 16.01 -0.07
C ALA A 140 -13.03 17.52 0.02
N ARG A 141 -11.77 17.92 0.26
CA ARG A 141 -11.32 19.31 0.24
C ARG A 141 -10.09 19.45 -0.62
N HIS A 142 -9.94 20.62 -1.25
CA HIS A 142 -8.73 20.92 -2.02
C HIS A 142 -7.51 21.05 -1.09
N GLU A 143 -6.55 20.14 -1.25
CA GLU A 143 -5.21 20.24 -0.66
C GLU A 143 -4.29 21.02 -1.61
N LYS A 144 -3.71 22.13 -1.15
CA LYS A 144 -2.73 22.90 -1.94
C LYS A 144 -1.54 22.01 -2.35
N LYS A 145 -0.99 22.26 -3.55
CA LYS A 145 0.10 21.47 -4.15
C LYS A 145 1.35 21.33 -3.24
N GLY A 146 1.77 22.41 -2.57
CA GLY A 146 2.94 22.41 -1.68
C GLY A 146 2.76 21.49 -0.46
N PRO A 147 1.73 21.73 0.38
CA PRO A 147 1.36 20.84 1.48
C PRO A 147 1.21 19.36 1.04
N LYS A 148 0.52 19.11 -0.08
CA LYS A 148 0.36 17.76 -0.65
C LYS A 148 1.70 17.07 -0.90
N ARG A 149 2.66 17.77 -1.52
CA ARG A 149 4.01 17.23 -1.78
C ARG A 149 4.76 16.90 -0.48
N ARG A 150 4.70 17.79 0.51
CA ARG A 150 5.34 17.57 1.83
C ARG A 150 4.74 16.36 2.55
N ARG A 151 3.41 16.25 2.53
CA ARG A 151 2.69 15.10 3.08
C ARG A 151 3.13 13.80 2.41
N ILE A 152 3.06 13.71 1.08
CA ILE A 152 3.44 12.51 0.32
C ILE A 152 4.90 12.12 0.61
N ARG A 153 5.83 13.08 0.62
CA ARG A 153 7.24 12.83 0.95
C ARG A 153 7.39 12.26 2.38
N SER A 154 6.69 12.83 3.36
CA SER A 154 6.71 12.34 4.74
C SER A 154 6.11 10.94 4.88
N GLU A 155 5.07 10.61 4.11
CA GLU A 155 4.43 9.29 4.11
C GLU A 155 5.36 8.25 3.46
N GLN A 156 5.96 8.58 2.32
CA GLN A 156 6.94 7.74 1.66
C GLN A 156 8.11 7.44 2.59
N TRP A 157 8.67 8.46 3.24
CA TRP A 157 9.76 8.29 4.21
C TRP A 157 9.40 7.31 5.32
N ARG A 158 8.23 7.49 5.95
CA ARG A 158 7.75 6.58 7.01
C ARG A 158 7.58 5.14 6.50
N LYS A 159 7.10 4.95 5.28
CA LYS A 159 6.97 3.62 4.65
C LYS A 159 8.34 2.97 4.41
N HIS A 160 9.29 3.72 3.82
CA HIS A 160 10.63 3.23 3.55
C HIS A 160 11.40 2.92 4.84
N PHE A 161 11.33 3.81 5.82
CA PHE A 161 11.94 3.61 7.13
C PHE A 161 11.40 2.35 7.80
N ALA A 162 10.07 2.20 7.90
CA ALA A 162 9.45 1.02 8.50
C ALA A 162 9.83 -0.27 7.76
N HIS A 163 9.91 -0.24 6.42
CA HIS A 163 10.35 -1.37 5.63
C HIS A 163 11.82 -1.74 5.91
N GLN A 164 12.71 -0.76 5.99
CA GLN A 164 14.11 -1.01 6.31
C GLN A 164 14.28 -1.56 7.73
N VAL A 165 13.56 -1.00 8.71
CA VAL A 165 13.56 -1.50 10.09
C VAL A 165 13.11 -2.97 10.12
N ARG A 166 12.04 -3.34 9.41
CA ARG A 166 11.59 -4.73 9.32
C ARG A 166 12.65 -5.65 8.72
N LYS A 167 13.32 -5.23 7.64
CA LYS A 167 14.41 -6.01 7.03
C LYS A 167 15.57 -6.23 8.01
N ASN A 168 15.96 -5.19 8.72
CA ASN A 168 17.03 -5.27 9.71
C ASN A 168 16.65 -6.21 10.88
N VAL A 169 15.43 -6.09 11.41
CA VAL A 169 14.93 -7.01 12.46
C VAL A 169 14.86 -8.45 11.97
N GLN A 170 14.38 -8.66 10.74
CA GLN A 170 14.38 -9.99 10.12
C GLN A 170 15.78 -10.57 10.01
N LEU A 171 16.79 -9.76 9.68
CA LEU A 171 18.19 -10.18 9.65
C LEU A 171 18.69 -10.59 11.04
N VAL A 172 18.44 -9.77 12.06
CA VAL A 172 18.81 -10.08 13.46
C VAL A 172 18.15 -11.38 13.91
N HIS A 173 16.86 -11.58 13.62
CA HIS A 173 16.18 -12.83 13.93
C HIS A 173 16.80 -14.04 13.21
N LYS A 174 17.26 -13.87 11.97
CA LYS A 174 17.97 -14.92 11.22
C LYS A 174 19.33 -15.27 11.85
N ILE A 175 20.11 -14.27 12.24
CA ILE A 175 21.41 -14.46 12.91
C ILE A 175 21.19 -15.19 14.25
N ARG A 176 20.26 -14.71 15.07
CA ARG A 176 19.91 -15.34 16.35
C ARG A 176 19.47 -16.79 16.20
N ARG A 177 18.71 -17.11 15.14
CA ARG A 177 18.28 -18.49 14.84
C ARG A 177 19.46 -19.39 14.45
N ARG A 178 20.51 -18.84 13.85
CA ARG A 178 21.73 -19.58 13.49
C ARG A 178 22.63 -19.85 14.70
N GLY A 179 22.39 -19.19 15.84
CA GLY A 179 23.17 -19.41 17.07
C GLY A 179 24.51 -18.67 17.11
N VAL A 180 24.66 -17.62 16.30
CA VAL A 180 25.75 -16.62 16.40
C VAL A 180 25.30 -15.47 17.29
#